data_AF-A0A346SJE9-F1
#
_entry.id   AF-A0A346SJE9-F1
#
_cell.length_a   1.000
_cell.length_b   1.000
_cell.length_c   1.000
_cell.angle_alpha   90.00
_cell.angle_beta   90.00
_cell.angle_gamma   90.00
#
_symmetry.space_group_name_H-M   'P 1'
#
loop_
_entity.id
_entity.type
_entity.pdbx_description
1 polymer ?
#
loop_
_entity_poly.entity_id
_entity_poly.type
_entity_poly.pdbx_seq_one_letter_code
_entity_poly.pdbx_strand_id
1 'polypeptide(L)'
;MGLELGFATLAEAQTAMADGTVFPEMGETYVGDVMIDLHLHYAIGAINTYNLSYTTNPGLPGQEDTANLILDYNNNEVRTYRATGLMHDQVKVSGSATAAASTFFFEGIRHILEGPDHVLFVLCMIIGALNLRSLLARVTGFTLGHTVTLILGFFGFAPSGAWFIPTVELAIAVSIIYAAVMAVRPPQRGHRDLKAFAITSGIGLLHGFGFSFMLHQILRVDAPNVWHSLLAFNVGVEAGQVMIVLLVWPLVLFLRKQPGRIWTGSRAAVAVCASLIAMVWVVERAEFFL
;
A
#
# COMPACT_ATOMS: atom_id res chain seq x y z
N MET A 1 28.65 -22.28 -0.23
CA MET A 1 27.74 -22.65 0.87
C MET A 1 28.59 -23.31 1.94
N GLY A 2 28.79 -22.63 3.06
CA GLY A 2 29.60 -23.15 4.16
C GLY A 2 29.00 -24.42 4.75
N LEU A 3 29.88 -25.33 5.18
CA LEU A 3 29.53 -26.50 5.97
C LEU A 3 29.32 -26.06 7.43
N GLU A 4 28.21 -25.41 7.73
CA GLU A 4 27.86 -25.12 9.13
C GLU A 4 26.84 -26.13 9.65
N LEU A 5 27.11 -26.63 10.84
CA LEU A 5 26.18 -27.44 11.63
C LEU A 5 25.09 -26.50 12.15
N GLY A 6 23.85 -26.71 11.71
CA GLY A 6 22.71 -26.03 12.34
C GLY A 6 22.68 -26.36 13.84
N PHE A 7 22.47 -25.36 14.69
CA PHE A 7 22.25 -25.58 16.11
C PHE A 7 20.77 -25.89 16.35
N ALA A 8 20.48 -27.00 17.04
CA ALA A 8 19.14 -27.40 17.44
C ALA A 8 18.87 -27.11 18.93
N THR A 9 19.91 -26.78 19.70
CA THR A 9 19.82 -26.51 21.14
C THR A 9 20.58 -25.25 21.54
N LEU A 10 20.18 -24.66 22.68
CA LEU A 10 20.85 -23.49 23.27
C LEU A 10 22.34 -23.77 23.56
N ALA A 11 22.68 -24.98 23.97
CA ALA A 11 24.05 -25.37 24.27
C ALA A 11 24.92 -25.43 22.99
N GLU A 12 24.37 -25.94 21.89
CA GLU A 12 25.04 -25.94 20.58
C GLU A 12 25.26 -24.52 20.06
N ALA A 13 24.26 -23.65 20.19
CA ALA A 13 24.38 -22.24 19.81
C ALA A 13 25.47 -21.51 20.63
N GLN A 14 25.49 -21.72 21.95
CA GLN A 14 26.53 -21.15 22.83
C GLN A 14 27.93 -21.66 22.49
N THR A 15 28.05 -22.94 22.11
CA THR A 15 29.33 -23.55 21.71
C THR A 15 29.82 -23.00 20.38
N ALA A 16 28.92 -22.86 19.39
CA ALA A 16 29.25 -22.27 18.09
C ALA A 16 29.71 -20.81 18.21
N MET A 17 29.09 -20.02 19.10
CA MET A 17 29.54 -18.65 19.39
C MET A 17 30.91 -18.59 20.07
N ALA A 18 31.31 -19.63 20.80
CA ALA A 18 32.60 -19.69 21.50
C ALA A 18 33.78 -20.05 20.58
N ASP A 19 33.52 -20.70 19.42
CA ASP A 19 34.55 -21.23 18.52
C ASP A 19 35.18 -20.17 17.59
N GLY A 20 34.76 -18.91 17.72
CA GLY A 20 35.52 -17.72 17.30
C GLY A 20 35.64 -17.43 15.79
N THR A 21 35.23 -18.34 14.90
CA THR A 21 35.21 -18.05 13.45
C THR A 21 33.84 -17.56 13.01
N VAL A 22 33.55 -16.29 13.28
CA VAL A 22 32.30 -15.64 12.86
C VAL A 22 32.57 -14.85 11.58
N PHE A 23 32.75 -15.57 10.46
CA PHE A 23 32.93 -15.07 9.10
C PHE A 23 34.16 -14.14 8.87
N PRO A 24 34.88 -14.24 7.74
CA PRO A 24 35.72 -13.12 7.29
C PRO A 24 34.81 -11.91 7.04
N GLU A 25 35.25 -10.69 7.37
CA GLU A 25 34.52 -9.44 7.09
C GLU A 25 34.08 -9.40 5.62
N MET A 26 32.83 -9.79 5.35
CA MET A 26 32.25 -9.93 4.03
C MET A 26 30.97 -9.12 3.99
N GLY A 27 31.06 -7.78 3.92
CA GLY A 27 29.90 -6.89 3.69
C GLY A 27 28.67 -7.19 4.55
N GLU A 28 27.49 -6.75 4.09
CA GLU A 28 26.22 -7.25 4.64
C GLU A 28 26.01 -8.69 4.16
N THR A 29 26.27 -9.66 5.03
CA THR A 29 25.95 -11.07 4.77
C THR A 29 24.55 -11.37 5.30
N TYR A 30 23.63 -11.75 4.44
CA TYR A 30 22.31 -12.24 4.83
C TYR A 30 22.46 -13.61 5.53
N VAL A 31 22.14 -13.67 6.82
CA VAL A 31 22.35 -14.86 7.67
C VAL A 31 21.17 -15.84 7.62
N GLY A 32 20.08 -15.48 6.92
CA GLY A 32 18.88 -16.31 6.77
C GLY A 32 17.69 -15.84 7.61
N ASP A 33 16.50 -16.35 7.29
CA ASP A 33 15.28 -16.09 8.07
C ASP A 33 15.22 -17.01 9.29
N VAL A 34 15.04 -16.44 10.49
CA VAL A 34 14.75 -17.21 11.72
C VAL A 34 13.23 -17.31 11.88
N MET A 35 12.71 -18.53 11.91
CA MET A 35 11.29 -18.80 12.18
C MET A 35 11.13 -19.34 13.60
N ILE A 36 10.31 -18.68 14.41
CA ILE A 36 9.87 -19.18 15.72
C ILE A 36 8.41 -19.60 15.58
N ASP A 37 8.15 -20.89 15.72
CA ASP A 37 6.78 -21.43 15.79
C ASP A 37 6.40 -21.67 17.25
N LEU A 38 5.26 -21.11 17.67
CA LEU A 38 4.76 -21.17 19.03
C LEU A 38 3.32 -21.67 19.03
N HIS A 39 3.12 -22.89 19.48
CA HIS A 39 1.79 -23.46 19.62
C HIS A 39 1.28 -23.31 21.06
N LEU A 40 0.29 -22.44 21.26
CA LEU A 40 -0.35 -22.22 22.55
C LEU A 40 -1.73 -22.88 22.61
N HIS A 41 -1.92 -23.81 23.54
CA HIS A 41 -3.20 -24.46 23.80
C HIS A 41 -3.71 -24.12 25.19
N TYR A 42 -4.95 -23.61 25.28
CA TYR A 42 -5.61 -23.24 26.52
C TYR A 42 -7.03 -23.79 26.57
N ALA A 43 -7.43 -24.34 27.73
CA ALA A 43 -8.80 -24.80 27.97
C ALA A 43 -9.66 -23.64 28.47
N ILE A 44 -10.18 -22.84 27.53
CA ILE A 44 -11.00 -21.66 27.80
C ILE A 44 -12.30 -21.72 26.99
N GLY A 45 -13.33 -20.99 27.42
CA GLY A 45 -14.56 -20.84 26.65
C GLY A 45 -14.34 -20.08 25.34
N ALA A 46 -15.40 -19.87 24.55
CA ALA A 46 -15.29 -19.16 23.27
C ALA A 46 -14.71 -17.75 23.45
N ILE A 47 -13.49 -17.53 22.94
CA ILE A 47 -12.85 -16.20 22.91
C ILE A 47 -13.11 -15.52 21.57
N ASN A 48 -13.82 -14.38 21.62
CA ASN A 48 -14.10 -13.60 20.42
C ASN A 48 -13.07 -12.50 20.15
N THR A 49 -12.27 -12.12 21.14
CA THR A 49 -11.24 -11.08 21.02
C THR A 49 -10.16 -11.28 22.08
N TYR A 50 -8.89 -11.14 21.69
CA TYR A 50 -7.73 -11.15 22.57
C TYR A 50 -6.64 -10.24 22.02
N ASN A 51 -5.67 -9.89 22.86
CA ASN A 51 -4.51 -9.08 22.46
C ASN A 51 -3.25 -9.93 22.59
N LEU A 52 -2.37 -9.85 21.58
CA LEU A 52 -1.07 -10.49 21.59
C LEU A 52 0.02 -9.42 21.51
N SER A 53 1.01 -9.50 22.38
CA SER A 53 2.15 -8.59 22.39
C SER A 53 3.41 -9.34 22.77
N TYR A 54 4.54 -8.89 22.25
CA TYR A 54 5.85 -9.43 22.57
C TYR A 54 6.74 -8.32 23.12
N THR A 55 7.33 -8.56 24.29
CA THR A 55 8.06 -7.53 25.05
C THR A 55 9.58 -7.56 24.82
N THR A 56 10.10 -8.60 24.17
CA THR A 56 11.55 -8.73 23.98
C THR A 56 11.99 -7.92 22.77
N ASN A 57 13.08 -7.18 22.90
CA ASN A 57 13.73 -6.47 21.80
C ASN A 57 15.18 -6.94 21.73
N PRO A 58 15.54 -7.80 20.75
CA PRO A 58 16.89 -8.33 20.63
C PRO A 58 17.89 -7.29 20.10
N GLY A 59 17.42 -6.14 19.61
CA GLY A 59 18.28 -5.09 19.06
C GLY A 59 18.91 -5.47 17.72
N LEU A 60 18.25 -6.33 16.95
CA LEU A 60 18.76 -6.78 15.65
C LEU A 60 18.43 -5.76 14.56
N PRO A 61 19.32 -5.55 13.57
CA PRO A 61 19.01 -4.73 12.40
C PRO A 61 17.80 -5.29 11.63
N GLY A 62 16.89 -4.43 11.15
CA GLY A 62 15.75 -4.83 10.31
C GLY A 62 14.60 -5.52 11.07
N GLN A 63 14.62 -5.53 12.41
CA GLN A 63 13.60 -6.17 13.23
C GLN A 63 12.19 -5.54 13.09
N GLU A 64 12.10 -4.31 12.56
CA GLU A 64 10.86 -3.65 12.14
C GLU A 64 10.12 -4.38 11.00
N ASP A 65 10.84 -5.15 10.20
CA ASP A 65 10.29 -5.93 9.07
C ASP A 65 9.88 -7.35 9.48
N THR A 66 10.01 -7.70 10.77
CA THR A 66 9.63 -9.02 11.29
C THR A 66 8.18 -9.34 10.95
N ALA A 67 7.94 -10.40 10.18
CA ALA A 67 6.60 -10.84 9.83
C ALA A 67 6.05 -11.82 10.88
N ASN A 68 4.98 -11.42 11.57
CA ASN A 68 4.27 -12.27 12.51
C ASN A 68 3.04 -12.86 11.85
N LEU A 69 2.86 -14.18 12.01
CA LEU A 69 1.68 -14.90 11.54
C LEU A 69 0.97 -15.53 12.75
N ILE A 70 -0.26 -15.11 13.01
CA ILE A 70 -1.07 -15.63 14.10
C ILE A 70 -2.16 -16.50 13.48
N LEU A 71 -2.18 -17.78 13.86
CA LEU A 71 -3.20 -18.73 13.46
C LEU A 71 -4.12 -18.99 14.66
N ASP A 72 -5.35 -18.51 14.57
CA ASP A 72 -6.40 -18.72 15.57
C ASP A 72 -7.29 -19.87 15.12
N TYR A 73 -7.26 -20.97 15.86
CA TYR A 73 -8.01 -22.20 15.59
C TYR A 73 -9.40 -22.21 16.27
N ASN A 74 -9.84 -21.09 16.83
CA ASN A 74 -11.11 -21.03 17.53
C ASN A 74 -12.31 -21.19 16.57
N ASN A 75 -13.39 -21.83 17.05
CA ASN A 75 -14.64 -22.09 16.34
C ASN A 75 -14.52 -23.00 15.08
N ASN A 76 -13.61 -23.98 15.07
CA ASN A 76 -13.41 -24.94 13.96
C ASN A 76 -13.03 -24.29 12.61
N GLU A 77 -12.64 -23.02 12.60
CA GLU A 77 -12.09 -22.33 11.44
C GLU A 77 -10.68 -21.85 11.78
N VAL A 78 -9.75 -21.93 10.84
CA VAL A 78 -8.41 -21.34 11.01
C VAL A 78 -8.47 -19.90 10.53
N ARG A 79 -8.41 -18.95 11.46
CA ARG A 79 -8.32 -17.53 11.15
C ARG A 79 -6.87 -17.11 11.18
N THR A 80 -6.43 -16.45 10.12
CA THR A 80 -5.07 -15.97 10.00
C THR A 80 -5.04 -14.46 10.24
N TYR A 81 -4.15 -14.00 11.12
CA TYR A 81 -3.83 -12.59 11.31
C TYR A 81 -2.34 -12.37 11.06
N ARG A 82 -1.98 -11.16 10.61
CA ARG A 82 -0.58 -10.77 10.42
C ARG A 82 -0.29 -9.47 11.13
N ALA A 83 0.94 -9.33 11.60
CA ALA A 83 1.47 -8.08 12.14
C ALA A 83 2.95 -7.96 11.74
N THR A 84 3.40 -6.74 11.47
CA THR A 84 4.81 -6.44 11.21
C THR A 84 5.49 -5.87 12.45
N GLY A 85 6.80 -6.07 12.54
CA GLY A 85 7.64 -5.62 13.65
C GLY A 85 7.58 -6.52 14.88
N LEU A 86 8.13 -6.05 15.99
CA LEU A 86 8.29 -6.85 17.21
C LEU A 86 7.01 -7.01 18.07
N MET A 87 5.83 -6.59 17.58
CA MET A 87 4.57 -6.62 18.33
C MET A 87 4.66 -6.01 19.75
N HIS A 88 5.47 -4.95 19.93
CA HIS A 88 5.52 -4.20 21.19
C HIS A 88 4.15 -3.55 21.48
N ASP A 89 3.53 -3.02 20.44
CA ASP A 89 2.15 -2.59 20.47
C ASP A 89 1.24 -3.82 20.38
N GLN A 90 0.19 -3.83 21.20
CA GLN A 90 -0.74 -4.95 21.29
C GLN A 90 -1.46 -5.17 19.96
N VAL A 91 -1.30 -6.36 19.39
CA VAL A 91 -2.06 -6.80 18.22
C VAL A 91 -3.38 -7.37 18.69
N LYS A 92 -4.45 -6.61 18.43
CA LYS A 92 -5.81 -7.00 18.76
C LYS A 92 -6.33 -8.00 17.73
N VAL A 93 -6.43 -9.25 18.14
CA VAL A 93 -7.06 -10.31 17.34
C VAL A 93 -8.54 -10.34 17.66
N SER A 94 -9.38 -10.08 16.67
CA SER A 94 -10.83 -10.07 16.82
C SER A 94 -11.52 -10.84 15.70
N GLY A 95 -12.51 -11.65 16.05
CA GLY A 95 -13.43 -12.27 15.09
C GLY A 95 -14.52 -11.33 14.57
N SER A 96 -14.55 -10.07 15.03
CA SER A 96 -15.62 -9.12 14.67
C SER A 96 -15.42 -8.54 13.27
N ALA A 97 -16.44 -8.66 12.42
CA ALA A 97 -16.49 -8.01 11.11
C ALA A 97 -16.32 -6.48 11.19
N THR A 98 -16.82 -5.85 12.26
CA THR A 98 -16.70 -4.39 12.46
C THR A 98 -15.28 -3.97 12.82
N ALA A 99 -14.57 -4.79 13.60
CA ALA A 99 -13.17 -4.54 13.94
C ALA A 99 -12.27 -4.70 12.70
N ALA A 100 -12.53 -5.73 11.88
CA ALA A 100 -11.87 -5.90 10.60
C ALA A 100 -12.13 -4.72 9.66
N ALA A 101 -13.40 -4.33 9.46
CA ALA A 101 -13.75 -3.19 8.63
C ALA A 101 -13.09 -1.89 9.10
N SER A 102 -13.08 -1.60 10.40
CA SER A 102 -12.41 -0.41 10.93
C SER A 102 -10.91 -0.41 10.64
N THR A 103 -10.24 -1.55 10.79
CA THR A 103 -8.81 -1.68 10.53
C THR A 103 -8.51 -1.39 9.06
N PHE A 104 -9.22 -2.06 8.15
CA PHE A 104 -9.02 -1.88 6.71
C PHE A 104 -9.42 -0.50 6.20
N PHE A 105 -10.41 0.15 6.82
CA PHE A 105 -10.71 1.54 6.52
C PHE A 105 -9.51 2.46 6.79
N PHE A 106 -8.84 2.32 7.93
CA PHE A 106 -7.64 3.11 8.22
C PHE A 106 -6.45 2.71 7.35
N GLU A 107 -6.29 1.43 7.01
CA GLU A 107 -5.27 1.00 6.03
C GLU A 107 -5.51 1.62 4.65
N GLY A 108 -6.77 1.74 4.21
CA GLY A 108 -7.11 2.41 2.95
C GLY A 108 -6.74 3.90 2.96
N ILE A 109 -6.97 4.60 4.08
CA ILE A 109 -6.53 6.00 4.25
C ILE A 109 -5.00 6.07 4.20
N ARG A 110 -4.32 5.22 4.98
CA ARG A 110 -2.86 5.18 5.07
C ARG A 110 -2.23 4.93 3.70
N HIS A 111 -2.74 3.94 2.96
CA HIS A 111 -2.29 3.61 1.62
C HIS A 111 -2.25 4.83 0.68
N ILE A 112 -3.30 5.67 0.70
CA ILE A 112 -3.34 6.90 -0.12
C ILE A 112 -2.39 7.98 0.37
N LEU A 113 -2.21 8.13 1.69
CA LEU A 113 -1.38 9.19 2.25
C LEU A 113 0.12 8.87 2.19
N GLU A 114 0.49 7.60 2.34
CA GLU A 114 1.87 7.13 2.30
C GLU A 114 2.34 6.84 0.87
N GLY A 115 1.43 6.55 -0.07
CA GLY A 115 1.75 6.36 -1.49
C GLY A 115 2.07 7.68 -2.20
N PRO A 116 3.35 7.98 -2.49
CA PRO A 116 3.72 9.27 -3.11
C PRO A 116 3.16 9.41 -4.54
N ASP A 117 2.99 8.29 -5.25
CA ASP A 117 2.32 8.18 -6.54
C ASP A 117 0.86 8.62 -6.47
N HIS A 118 0.13 8.15 -5.45
CA HIS A 118 -1.27 8.49 -5.20
C HIS A 118 -1.43 9.96 -4.86
N VAL A 119 -0.64 10.49 -3.93
CA VAL A 119 -0.67 11.90 -3.55
C VAL A 119 -0.41 12.78 -4.77
N LEU A 120 0.63 12.48 -5.55
CA LEU A 120 1.00 13.26 -6.72
C LEU A 120 -0.06 13.21 -7.82
N PHE A 121 -0.68 12.06 -8.02
CA PHE A 121 -1.81 11.90 -8.93
C PHE A 121 -3.04 12.70 -8.48
N VAL A 122 -3.40 12.65 -7.19
CA VAL A 122 -4.51 13.43 -6.62
C VAL A 122 -4.27 14.93 -6.76
N LEU A 123 -3.05 15.40 -6.50
CA LEU A 123 -2.68 16.80 -6.74
C LEU A 123 -2.91 17.19 -8.20
N CYS A 124 -2.51 16.36 -9.16
CA CYS A 124 -2.77 16.59 -10.59
C CYS A 124 -4.28 16.65 -10.90
N MET A 125 -5.09 15.77 -10.31
CA MET A 125 -6.55 15.79 -10.47
C MET A 125 -7.16 17.10 -9.94
N ILE A 126 -6.70 17.56 -8.77
CA ILE A 126 -7.17 18.79 -8.10
C ILE A 126 -6.89 20.03 -8.97
N ILE A 127 -5.65 20.21 -9.43
CA ILE A 127 -5.29 21.38 -10.26
C ILE A 127 -5.90 21.32 -11.67
N GLY A 128 -6.22 20.12 -12.16
CA GLY A 128 -6.84 19.88 -13.46
C GLY A 128 -8.38 19.98 -13.48
N ALA A 129 -9.03 19.95 -12.32
CA ALA A 129 -10.49 20.02 -12.21
C ALA A 129 -11.00 21.45 -12.39
N LEU A 130 -12.15 21.64 -13.07
CA LEU A 130 -12.75 22.97 -13.21
C LEU A 130 -13.57 23.38 -11.99
N ASN A 131 -14.25 22.44 -11.38
CA ASN A 131 -15.18 22.65 -10.29
C ASN A 131 -15.21 21.37 -9.44
N LEU A 132 -15.86 21.46 -8.28
CA LEU A 132 -15.90 20.35 -7.32
C LEU A 132 -16.57 19.10 -7.92
N ARG A 133 -17.63 19.26 -8.73
CA ARG A 133 -18.30 18.13 -9.40
C ARG A 133 -17.35 17.36 -10.32
N SER A 134 -16.57 18.08 -11.13
CA SER A 134 -15.57 17.48 -12.04
C SER A 134 -14.42 16.83 -11.27
N LEU A 135 -14.07 17.34 -10.09
CA LEU A 135 -13.09 16.72 -9.21
C LEU A 135 -13.63 15.42 -8.60
N LEU A 136 -14.83 15.45 -8.03
CA LEU A 136 -15.47 14.27 -7.45
C LEU A 136 -15.65 13.16 -8.50
N ALA A 137 -16.08 13.50 -9.72
CA ALA A 137 -16.17 12.53 -10.81
C ALA A 137 -14.82 11.84 -11.11
N ARG A 138 -13.70 12.55 -11.00
CA ARG A 138 -12.36 11.99 -11.21
C ARG A 138 -11.93 11.08 -10.05
N VAL A 139 -12.15 11.52 -8.82
CA VAL A 139 -11.85 10.78 -7.59
C VAL A 139 -12.63 9.46 -7.56
N THR A 140 -13.94 9.52 -7.80
CA THR A 140 -14.78 8.33 -7.88
C THR A 140 -14.41 7.45 -9.07
N GLY A 141 -14.12 8.04 -10.24
CA GLY A 141 -13.66 7.30 -11.41
C GLY A 141 -12.40 6.48 -11.12
N PHE A 142 -11.38 7.12 -10.52
CA PHE A 142 -10.16 6.46 -10.09
C PHE A 142 -10.45 5.32 -9.10
N THR A 143 -11.22 5.59 -8.04
CA THR A 143 -11.54 4.60 -7.00
C THR A 143 -12.26 3.39 -7.57
N LEU A 144 -13.21 3.58 -8.50
CA LEU A 144 -13.91 2.48 -9.16
C LEU A 144 -12.98 1.63 -10.01
N GLY A 145 -12.11 2.24 -10.82
CA GLY A 145 -11.12 1.50 -11.60
C GLY A 145 -10.14 0.75 -10.69
N HIS A 146 -9.62 1.43 -9.68
CA HIS A 146 -8.73 0.87 -8.68
C HIS A 146 -9.33 -0.34 -7.97
N THR A 147 -10.58 -0.23 -7.53
CA THR A 147 -11.31 -1.32 -6.87
C THR A 147 -11.38 -2.56 -7.75
N VAL A 148 -11.63 -2.41 -9.05
CA VAL A 148 -11.76 -3.54 -9.98
C VAL A 148 -10.46 -4.34 -10.05
N THR A 149 -9.32 -3.69 -10.30
CA THR A 149 -8.04 -4.40 -10.45
C THR A 149 -7.44 -4.84 -9.13
N LEU A 150 -7.71 -4.11 -8.05
CA LEU A 150 -7.36 -4.55 -6.70
C LEU A 150 -8.07 -5.86 -6.36
N ILE A 151 -9.38 -5.97 -6.61
CA ILE A 151 -10.15 -7.22 -6.41
C ILE A 151 -9.61 -8.32 -7.33
N LEU A 152 -9.39 -8.04 -8.61
CA LEU A 152 -8.88 -9.04 -9.55
C LEU A 152 -7.50 -9.58 -9.14
N GLY A 153 -6.57 -8.70 -8.80
CA GLY A 153 -5.25 -9.11 -8.33
C GLY A 153 -5.28 -9.81 -6.98
N PHE A 154 -6.15 -9.37 -6.07
CA PHE A 154 -6.36 -10.02 -4.78
C PHE A 154 -6.82 -11.48 -4.94
N PHE A 155 -7.76 -11.76 -5.85
CA PHE A 155 -8.22 -13.13 -6.11
C PHE A 155 -7.32 -13.92 -7.06
N GLY A 156 -6.14 -13.40 -7.43
CA GLY A 156 -5.16 -14.11 -8.26
C GLY A 156 -5.50 -14.14 -9.75
N PHE A 157 -6.40 -13.26 -10.23
CA PHE A 157 -6.66 -13.10 -11.67
C PHE A 157 -5.62 -12.22 -12.38
N ALA A 158 -4.71 -11.59 -11.63
CA ALA A 158 -3.57 -10.87 -12.21
C ALA A 158 -2.50 -11.84 -12.73
N PRO A 159 -1.79 -11.50 -13.83
CA PRO A 159 -0.63 -12.27 -14.28
C PRO A 159 0.44 -12.40 -13.18
N SER A 160 1.01 -13.59 -13.04
CA SER A 160 2.07 -13.90 -12.06
C SER A 160 3.49 -13.80 -12.61
N GLY A 161 3.64 -13.39 -13.87
CA GLY A 161 4.96 -13.24 -14.50
C GLY A 161 5.78 -12.15 -13.81
N ALA A 162 7.08 -12.38 -13.64
CA ALA A 162 8.00 -11.41 -13.02
C ALA A 162 8.03 -10.03 -13.72
N TRP A 163 7.60 -9.97 -14.99
CA TRP A 163 7.46 -8.73 -15.76
C TRP A 163 6.25 -7.88 -15.36
N PHE A 164 5.20 -8.47 -14.76
CA PHE A 164 3.90 -7.82 -14.61
C PHE A 164 3.95 -6.63 -13.65
N ILE A 165 4.44 -6.84 -12.42
CA ILE A 165 4.54 -5.77 -11.42
C ILE A 165 5.42 -4.61 -11.88
N PRO A 166 6.65 -4.84 -12.37
CA PRO A 166 7.48 -3.76 -12.93
C PRO A 166 6.80 -3.00 -14.07
N THR A 167 6.03 -3.69 -14.93
CA THR A 167 5.27 -3.05 -16.01
C THR A 167 4.15 -2.17 -15.46
N VAL A 168 3.42 -2.65 -14.44
CA VAL A 168 2.35 -1.90 -13.78
C VAL A 168 2.92 -0.67 -13.09
N GLU A 169 4.01 -0.79 -12.35
CA GLU A 169 4.68 0.32 -11.68
C GLU A 169 5.20 1.35 -12.68
N LEU A 170 5.83 0.91 -13.78
CA LEU A 170 6.25 1.80 -14.86
C LEU A 170 5.06 2.54 -15.47
N ALA A 171 3.96 1.83 -15.73
CA ALA A 171 2.72 2.42 -16.25
C ALA A 171 2.09 3.43 -15.28
N ILE A 172 2.14 3.17 -13.97
CA ILE A 172 1.72 4.11 -12.93
C ILE A 172 2.54 5.40 -13.02
N ALA A 173 3.87 5.31 -13.09
CA ALA A 173 4.73 6.49 -13.20
C ALA A 173 4.43 7.31 -14.48
N VAL A 174 4.29 6.65 -15.63
CA VAL A 174 3.91 7.29 -16.90
C VAL A 174 2.52 7.94 -16.80
N SER A 175 1.58 7.31 -16.10
CA SER A 175 0.22 7.84 -15.93
C SER A 175 0.19 9.16 -15.14
N ILE A 176 1.13 9.36 -14.21
CA ILE A 176 1.28 10.61 -13.45
C ILE A 176 1.78 11.74 -14.36
N ILE A 177 2.77 11.46 -15.21
CA ILE A 177 3.23 12.43 -16.23
C ILE A 177 2.06 12.82 -17.13
N TYR A 178 1.29 11.84 -17.60
CA TYR A 178 0.09 12.09 -18.38
C TYR A 178 -0.93 12.96 -17.64
N ALA A 179 -1.20 12.67 -16.35
CA ALA A 179 -2.13 13.43 -15.52
C ALA A 179 -1.66 14.88 -15.32
N ALA A 180 -0.36 15.08 -15.07
CA ALA A 180 0.25 16.39 -14.91
C ALA A 180 0.14 17.24 -16.19
N VAL A 181 0.43 16.65 -17.35
CA VAL A 181 0.23 17.31 -18.65
C VAL A 181 -1.24 17.66 -18.86
N MET A 182 -2.16 16.74 -18.54
CA MET A 182 -3.58 16.97 -18.71
C MET A 182 -4.16 18.02 -17.76
N ALA A 183 -3.55 18.19 -16.60
CA ALA A 183 -3.92 19.23 -15.65
C ALA A 183 -3.70 20.64 -16.21
N VAL A 184 -2.65 20.86 -17.00
CA VAL A 184 -2.30 22.19 -17.53
C VAL A 184 -2.84 22.48 -18.93
N ARG A 185 -3.30 21.46 -19.66
CA ARG A 185 -3.88 21.68 -20.99
C ARG A 185 -5.11 22.58 -20.93
N PRO A 186 -5.29 23.46 -21.93
CA PRO A 186 -6.46 24.31 -21.99
C PRO A 186 -7.74 23.48 -22.07
N PRO A 187 -8.81 23.93 -21.40
CA PRO A 187 -10.07 23.21 -21.36
C PRO A 187 -10.69 23.04 -22.75
N GLN A 188 -10.88 21.81 -23.22
CA GLN A 188 -11.61 21.49 -24.45
C GLN A 188 -13.14 21.48 -24.21
N ARG A 189 -13.94 21.92 -25.19
CA ARG A 189 -15.42 21.94 -25.13
C ARG A 189 -16.00 20.53 -25.37
N GLY A 190 -16.96 20.07 -24.55
CA GLY A 190 -17.68 18.78 -24.72
C GLY A 190 -17.99 18.02 -23.42
N HIS A 191 -18.38 16.73 -23.52
CA HIS A 191 -18.70 15.76 -22.43
C HIS A 191 -17.51 15.50 -21.48
N ARG A 192 -17.10 16.52 -20.74
CA ARG A 192 -15.82 16.58 -20.04
C ARG A 192 -15.75 15.69 -18.81
N ASP A 193 -16.84 15.58 -18.06
CA ASP A 193 -16.84 14.81 -16.81
C ASP A 193 -16.83 13.31 -17.09
N LEU A 194 -17.56 12.84 -18.12
CA LEU A 194 -17.52 11.43 -18.54
C LEU A 194 -16.13 11.04 -19.09
N LYS A 195 -15.52 11.90 -19.91
CA LYS A 195 -14.15 11.66 -20.41
C LYS A 195 -13.14 11.65 -19.27
N ALA A 196 -13.22 12.61 -18.35
CA ALA A 196 -12.33 12.67 -17.20
C ALA A 196 -12.51 11.43 -16.32
N PHE A 197 -13.76 11.06 -16.01
CA PHE A 197 -14.10 9.84 -15.29
C PHE A 197 -13.47 8.61 -15.94
N ALA A 198 -13.71 8.39 -17.24
CA ALA A 198 -13.19 7.23 -17.97
C ALA A 198 -11.65 7.17 -17.97
N ILE A 199 -10.98 8.31 -18.16
CA ILE A 199 -9.52 8.40 -18.10
C ILE A 199 -9.02 8.06 -16.69
N THR A 200 -9.59 8.67 -15.66
CA THR A 200 -9.17 8.42 -14.27
C THR A 200 -9.50 7.00 -13.83
N SER A 201 -10.59 6.40 -14.32
CA SER A 201 -10.87 4.98 -14.12
C SER A 201 -9.80 4.11 -14.78
N GLY A 202 -9.39 4.42 -16.01
CA GLY A 202 -8.27 3.72 -16.67
C GLY A 202 -6.97 3.79 -15.87
N ILE A 203 -6.65 4.95 -15.31
CA ILE A 203 -5.47 5.12 -14.44
C ILE A 203 -5.65 4.38 -13.10
N GLY A 204 -6.87 4.38 -12.56
CA GLY A 204 -7.23 3.61 -11.37
C GLY A 204 -7.01 2.12 -11.57
N LEU A 205 -7.39 1.56 -12.73
CA LEU A 205 -7.13 0.15 -13.06
C LEU A 205 -5.64 -0.18 -12.94
N LEU A 206 -4.75 0.70 -13.42
CA LEU A 206 -3.30 0.48 -13.29
C LEU A 206 -2.85 0.49 -11.82
N HIS A 207 -3.29 1.48 -11.05
CA HIS A 207 -2.89 1.62 -9.65
C HIS A 207 -3.37 0.44 -8.78
N GLY A 208 -4.59 -0.05 -9.00
CA GLY A 208 -5.14 -1.15 -8.21
C GLY A 208 -4.32 -2.44 -8.33
N PHE A 209 -3.69 -2.70 -9.48
CA PHE A 209 -2.79 -3.84 -9.63
C PHE A 209 -1.50 -3.69 -8.82
N GLY A 210 -0.93 -2.48 -8.72
CA GLY A 210 0.31 -2.22 -8.00
C GLY A 210 0.24 -2.59 -6.51
N PHE A 211 -0.94 -2.44 -5.90
CA PHE A 211 -1.15 -2.77 -4.49
C PHE A 211 -1.78 -4.15 -4.23
N SER A 212 -2.42 -4.74 -5.24
CA SER A 212 -3.21 -5.97 -5.10
C SER A 212 -2.45 -7.15 -4.48
N PHE A 213 -1.16 -7.31 -4.78
CA PHE A 213 -0.33 -8.40 -4.28
C PHE A 213 0.00 -8.24 -2.79
N MET A 214 0.33 -7.01 -2.35
CA MET A 214 0.53 -6.72 -0.94
C MET A 214 -0.76 -6.96 -0.17
N LEU A 215 -1.90 -6.54 -0.72
CA LEU A 215 -3.20 -6.77 -0.09
C LEU A 215 -3.54 -8.27 0.01
N HIS A 216 -3.23 -9.06 -1.01
CA HIS A 216 -3.38 -10.52 -0.97
C HIS A 216 -2.56 -11.13 0.18
N GLN A 217 -1.33 -10.65 0.40
CA GLN A 217 -0.49 -11.11 1.50
C GLN A 217 -1.09 -10.74 2.87
N ILE A 218 -1.66 -9.54 3.01
CA ILE A 218 -2.25 -9.02 4.26
C ILE A 218 -3.57 -9.74 4.59
N LEU A 219 -4.52 -9.77 3.63
CA LEU A 219 -5.88 -10.25 3.87
C LEU A 219 -6.04 -11.76 3.74
N ARG A 220 -5.31 -12.43 2.84
CA ARG A 220 -5.57 -13.80 2.35
C ARG A 220 -7.00 -14.01 1.81
N VAL A 221 -7.13 -14.81 0.76
CA VAL A 221 -8.45 -15.06 0.11
C VAL A 221 -9.44 -15.74 1.06
N ASP A 222 -8.96 -16.61 1.95
CA ASP A 222 -9.80 -17.42 2.84
C ASP A 222 -10.16 -16.73 4.16
N ALA A 223 -9.81 -15.44 4.34
CA ALA A 223 -10.08 -14.77 5.60
C ALA A 223 -11.59 -14.54 5.83
N PRO A 224 -12.06 -14.74 7.08
CA PRO A 224 -13.43 -14.41 7.43
C PRO A 224 -13.69 -12.92 7.18
N ASN A 225 -14.78 -12.62 6.46
CA ASN A 225 -15.20 -11.27 6.10
C ASN A 225 -14.35 -10.53 5.06
N VAL A 226 -13.59 -11.24 4.21
CA VAL A 226 -12.76 -10.64 3.14
C VAL A 226 -13.46 -9.54 2.34
N TRP A 227 -14.73 -9.74 1.96
CA TRP A 227 -15.52 -8.75 1.22
C TRP A 227 -15.79 -7.46 2.02
N HIS A 228 -16.03 -7.57 3.33
CA HIS A 228 -16.21 -6.40 4.20
C HIS A 228 -14.90 -5.62 4.34
N SER A 229 -13.78 -6.33 4.48
CA SER A 229 -12.46 -5.71 4.54
C SER A 229 -12.08 -5.02 3.24
N LEU A 230 -12.32 -5.66 2.08
CA LEU A 230 -12.09 -5.06 0.76
C LEU A 230 -12.96 -3.81 0.53
N LEU A 231 -14.24 -3.88 0.91
CA LEU A 231 -15.13 -2.72 0.81
C LEU A 231 -14.66 -1.59 1.74
N ALA A 232 -14.34 -1.90 2.99
CA ALA A 232 -13.87 -0.92 3.97
C ALA A 232 -12.55 -0.27 3.54
N PHE A 233 -11.62 -1.05 2.97
CA PHE A 233 -10.39 -0.55 2.39
C PHE A 233 -10.65 0.46 1.28
N ASN A 234 -11.52 0.15 0.32
CA ASN A 234 -11.85 1.09 -0.78
C ASN A 234 -12.57 2.34 -0.29
N VAL A 235 -13.43 2.24 0.73
CA VAL A 235 -14.05 3.40 1.38
C VAL A 235 -12.98 4.24 2.10
N GLY A 236 -11.98 3.61 2.71
CA GLY A 236 -10.81 4.26 3.29
C GLY A 236 -9.98 5.01 2.25
N VAL A 237 -9.75 4.39 1.09
CA VAL A 237 -9.07 5.01 -0.06
C VAL A 237 -9.79 6.28 -0.51
N GLU A 238 -11.10 6.22 -0.72
CA GLU A 238 -11.89 7.40 -1.11
C GLU A 238 -11.85 8.48 -0.02
N ALA A 239 -11.93 8.10 1.26
CA ALA A 239 -11.80 9.02 2.39
C ALA A 239 -10.43 9.73 2.41
N GLY A 240 -9.33 8.99 2.21
CA GLY A 240 -7.97 9.54 2.12
C GLY A 240 -7.85 10.55 0.97
N GLN A 241 -8.42 10.24 -0.20
CA GLN A 241 -8.44 11.19 -1.33
C GLN A 241 -9.25 12.45 -1.00
N VAL A 242 -10.42 12.30 -0.36
CA VAL A 242 -11.25 13.42 0.09
C VAL A 242 -10.50 14.29 1.11
N MET A 243 -9.72 13.71 2.03
CA MET A 243 -8.89 14.47 2.96
C MET A 243 -7.88 15.36 2.23
N ILE A 244 -7.16 14.83 1.25
CA ILE A 244 -6.23 15.62 0.41
C ILE A 244 -6.99 16.74 -0.32
N VAL A 245 -8.16 16.42 -0.89
CA VAL A 245 -9.01 17.41 -1.56
C VAL A 245 -9.43 18.52 -0.62
N LEU A 246 -9.90 18.21 0.59
CA LEU A 246 -10.33 19.20 1.58
C LEU A 246 -9.20 20.13 2.02
N LEU A 247 -7.97 19.61 2.10
CA LEU A 247 -6.79 20.41 2.46
C LEU A 247 -6.33 21.33 1.30
N VAL A 248 -6.30 20.82 0.07
CA VAL A 248 -5.68 21.53 -1.07
C VAL A 248 -6.68 22.38 -1.85
N TRP A 249 -7.96 21.98 -1.92
CA TRP A 249 -8.97 22.69 -2.70
C TRP A 249 -9.20 24.15 -2.27
N PRO A 250 -9.22 24.52 -0.97
CA PRO A 250 -9.33 25.92 -0.57
C PRO A 250 -8.18 26.79 -1.09
N LEU A 251 -6.95 26.27 -1.11
CA LEU A 251 -5.79 26.95 -1.69
C LEU A 251 -5.97 27.15 -3.19
N VAL A 252 -6.49 26.15 -3.90
CA VAL A 252 -6.84 26.27 -5.33
C VAL A 252 -7.89 27.35 -5.57
N LEU A 253 -8.96 27.39 -4.76
CA LEU A 253 -9.99 28.43 -4.86
C LEU A 253 -9.42 29.83 -4.60
N PHE A 254 -8.48 29.96 -3.66
CA PHE A 254 -7.78 31.20 -3.40
C PHE A 254 -6.91 31.63 -4.59
N LEU A 255 -6.08 30.72 -5.13
CA LEU A 255 -5.20 31.00 -6.28
C LEU A 255 -5.98 31.36 -7.55
N ARG A 256 -7.18 30.81 -7.74
CA ARG A 256 -8.06 31.17 -8.87
C ARG A 256 -8.59 32.59 -8.83
N LYS A 257 -8.63 33.22 -7.64
CA LYS A 257 -9.02 34.63 -7.48
C LYS A 257 -7.87 35.60 -7.78
N GLN A 258 -6.64 35.10 -7.86
CA GLN A 258 -5.45 35.90 -8.16
C GLN A 258 -5.36 36.20 -9.68
N PRO A 259 -4.53 37.18 -10.09
CA PRO A 259 -4.21 37.43 -11.49
C PRO A 259 -3.94 36.14 -12.28
N GLY A 260 -4.44 36.07 -13.52
CA GLY A 260 -4.38 34.86 -14.33
C GLY A 260 -2.97 34.25 -14.46
N ARG A 261 -1.93 35.09 -14.47
CA ARG A 261 -0.51 34.67 -14.49
C ARG A 261 -0.11 33.87 -13.25
N ILE A 262 -0.64 34.21 -12.07
CA ILE A 262 -0.35 33.49 -10.82
C ILE A 262 -1.03 32.12 -10.88
N TRP A 263 -2.31 32.06 -11.23
CA TRP A 263 -3.02 30.79 -11.36
C TRP A 263 -2.38 29.87 -12.41
N THR A 264 -2.07 30.37 -13.60
CA THR A 264 -1.42 29.56 -14.64
C THR A 264 -0.01 29.15 -14.24
N GLY A 265 0.77 30.06 -13.64
CA GLY A 265 2.12 29.79 -13.14
C GLY A 265 2.13 28.73 -12.05
N SER A 266 1.28 28.83 -11.03
CA SER A 266 1.19 27.84 -9.95
C SER A 266 0.76 26.47 -10.45
N ARG A 267 -0.22 26.40 -11.37
CA ARG A 267 -0.60 25.12 -12.00
C ARG A 267 0.53 24.49 -12.80
N ALA A 268 1.24 25.30 -13.58
CA ALA A 268 2.38 24.84 -14.37
C ALA A 268 3.50 24.34 -13.47
N ALA A 269 3.79 25.05 -12.37
CA ALA A 269 4.79 24.64 -11.40
C ALA A 269 4.48 23.27 -10.79
N VAL A 270 3.25 23.06 -10.31
CA VAL A 270 2.84 21.76 -9.75
C VAL A 270 2.95 20.64 -10.79
N ALA A 271 2.48 20.88 -12.03
CA ALA A 271 2.55 19.89 -13.09
C ALA A 271 3.98 19.56 -13.52
N VAL A 272 4.87 20.56 -13.57
CA VAL A 272 6.30 20.34 -13.88
C VAL A 272 6.97 19.56 -12.77
N CYS A 273 6.78 19.93 -11.51
CA CYS A 273 7.33 19.18 -10.38
C CYS A 273 6.85 17.73 -10.38
N ALA A 274 5.54 17.52 -10.59
CA ALA A 274 4.97 16.18 -10.68
C ALA A 274 5.54 15.37 -11.84
N SER A 275 5.70 15.99 -13.01
CA SER A 275 6.29 15.32 -14.17
C SER A 275 7.77 14.98 -13.96
N LEU A 276 8.55 15.84 -13.30
CA LEU A 276 9.96 15.59 -13.02
C LEU A 276 10.15 14.45 -12.02
N ILE A 277 9.38 14.45 -10.91
CA ILE A 277 9.39 13.36 -9.93
C ILE A 277 8.99 12.03 -10.59
N ALA A 278 7.89 12.04 -11.36
CA ALA A 278 7.44 10.84 -12.05
C ALA A 278 8.42 10.38 -13.15
N MET A 279 9.17 11.29 -13.77
CA MET A 279 10.21 10.93 -14.74
C MET A 279 11.37 10.18 -14.07
N VAL A 280 11.77 10.57 -12.86
CA VAL A 280 12.77 9.82 -12.07
C VAL A 280 12.26 8.39 -11.85
N TRP A 281 11.02 8.22 -11.40
CA TRP A 281 10.42 6.90 -11.21
C TRP A 281 10.30 6.09 -12.51
N VAL A 282 10.04 6.74 -13.65
CA VAL A 282 10.04 6.07 -14.95
C VAL A 282 11.41 5.49 -15.27
N VAL A 283 12.49 6.25 -15.03
CA VAL A 283 13.85 5.76 -15.27
C VAL A 283 14.17 4.61 -14.32
N GLU A 284 13.96 4.79 -13.01
CA GLU A 284 14.22 3.76 -11.98
C GLU A 284 13.47 2.45 -12.28
N ARG A 285 12.21 2.53 -12.71
CA ARG A 285 11.38 1.35 -13.01
C ARG A 285 11.67 0.75 -14.39
N ALA A 286 12.21 1.53 -15.32
CA ALA A 286 12.58 1.05 -16.65
C ALA A 286 13.90 0.26 -16.64
N GLU A 287 14.79 0.51 -15.67
CA GLU A 287 16.05 -0.24 -15.51
C GLU A 287 15.83 -1.75 -15.38
N PHE A 288 14.68 -2.19 -14.85
CA PHE A 288 14.31 -3.61 -14.81
C PHE A 288 14.29 -4.30 -16.19
N PHE A 289 14.06 -3.54 -17.28
CA PHE A 289 13.92 -4.07 -18.64
C PHE A 289 15.18 -3.95 -19.51
N LEU A 290 16.27 -3.36 -18.99
CA LEU A 290 17.53 -3.16 -19.69
C LEU A 290 18.54 -4.26 -19.32
#